data_AF-A0A945I801-F1
#
_entry.id   AF-A0A945I801-F1
#
_cell.length_a   1.000
_cell.length_b   1.000
_cell.length_c   1.000
_cell.angle_alpha   90.00
_cell.angle_beta   90.00
_cell.angle_gamma   90.00
#
_symmetry.space_group_name_H-M   'P 1'
#
loop_
_entity.id
_entity.type
_entity.pdbx_description
1 polymer ?
#
loop_
_entity_poly.entity_id
_entity_poly.type
_entity_poly.pdbx_seq_one_letter_code
_entity_poly.pdbx_strand_id
1 'polypeptide(L)' 'MDKIDLLRRTLWSLVEIFSLGLVLLIFIYFLLGQTSGTFIVGIIDNIGVFAKATGENAIIALLIIISLVLYLNNKQR' A
#
# COMPACT_ATOMS: atom_id res chain seq x y z
N MET A 1 -22.28 -19.51 -0.25
CA MET A 1 -21.27 -18.53 -0.70
C MET A 1 -20.51 -19.16 -1.84
N ASP A 2 -20.44 -18.49 -2.98
CA ASP A 2 -19.64 -18.98 -4.10
C ASP A 2 -18.16 -19.02 -3.68
N LYS A 3 -17.43 -20.07 -4.08
CA LYS A 3 -16.02 -20.24 -3.71
C LYS A 3 -15.17 -19.05 -4.17
N ILE A 4 -15.58 -18.43 -5.28
CA ILE A 4 -14.94 -17.23 -5.86
C ILE A 4 -15.15 -16.01 -4.97
N ASP A 5 -16.36 -15.82 -4.41
CA ASP A 5 -16.65 -14.70 -3.52
C ASP A 5 -15.87 -14.81 -2.20
N LEU A 6 -15.76 -16.03 -1.67
CA LEU A 6 -14.98 -16.29 -0.47
C LEU A 6 -13.49 -16.00 -0.72
N LEU A 7 -12.93 -16.49 -1.84
CA LEU A 7 -11.55 -16.22 -2.24
C LEU A 7 -11.30 -14.71 -2.39
N ARG A 8 -12.18 -14.00 -3.11
CA ARG A 8 -12.08 -12.55 -3.32
C ARG A 8 -12.08 -11.80 -1.99
N ARG A 9 -12.98 -12.16 -1.07
CA ARG A 9 -13.07 -11.52 0.24
C ARG A 9 -11.83 -11.78 1.10
N THR A 10 -11.32 -13.01 1.09
CA THR A 10 -10.09 -13.37 1.80
C THR A 10 -8.88 -12.62 1.24
N LEU A 11 -8.73 -12.55 -0.09
CA LEU A 11 -7.65 -11.80 -0.72
C LEU A 11 -7.72 -10.31 -0.36
N TRP A 12 -8.92 -9.73 -0.39
CA TRP A 12 -9.11 -8.34 0.03
C TRP A 12 -8.72 -8.11 1.50
N SER A 13 -9.15 -8.99 2.39
CA SER A 13 -8.80 -8.90 3.81
C SER A 13 -7.29 -9.02 4.04
N LEU A 14 -6.61 -9.91 3.31
CA LEU A 14 -5.15 -10.01 3.38
C LEU A 14 -4.48 -8.73 2.89
N VAL A 15 -4.89 -8.19 1.73
CA VAL A 15 -4.36 -6.94 1.20
C VAL A 15 -4.52 -5.80 2.22
N GLU A 16 -5.68 -5.71 2.88
CA GLU A 16 -5.94 -4.70 3.90
C GLU A 16 -5.00 -4.84 5.11
N ILE A 17 -4.84 -6.07 5.64
CA ILE A 17 -3.95 -6.35 6.78
C ILE A 17 -2.49 -6.04 6.43
N PHE A 18 -2.02 -6.49 5.26
CA PHE A 18 -0.66 -6.22 4.81
C PHE A 18 -0.41 -4.74 4.57
N SER A 19 -1.38 -4.01 4.02
CA SER A 19 -1.28 -2.57 3.80
C SER A 19 -1.17 -1.81 5.12
N LEU A 20 -2.03 -2.14 6.10
CA LEU A 20 -1.97 -1.55 7.44
C LEU A 20 -0.65 -1.88 8.15
N GLY A 21 -0.19 -3.12 8.04
CA GLY A 21 1.10 -3.54 8.57
C GLY A 21 2.26 -2.77 7.96
N LEU A 22 2.25 -2.55 6.64
CA LEU A 22 3.29 -1.80 5.95
C LEU A 22 3.30 -0.31 6.37
N VAL A 23 2.14 0.32 6.52
CA VAL A 23 2.02 1.69 7.05
C VAL A 23 2.60 1.77 8.47
N LEU A 24 2.30 0.80 9.33
CA LEU A 24 2.84 0.75 10.68
C LEU A 24 4.37 0.66 10.69
N LEU A 25 4.95 -0.18 9.82
CA LEU A 25 6.40 -0.31 9.69
C LEU A 25 7.05 1.00 9.22
N ILE A 26 6.41 1.72 8.29
CA ILE A 26 6.86 3.05 7.87
C ILE A 26 6.88 4.03 9.05
N PHE A 27 5.84 4.05 9.88
CA PHE A 27 5.81 4.91 11.06
C PHE A 27 6.87 4.54 12.09
N ILE A 28 7.12 3.24 12.32
CA ILE A 28 8.21 2.80 13.19
C ILE A 28 9.55 3.30 12.65
N TYR A 29 9.78 3.21 11.33
CA TYR A 29 10.97 3.78 10.72
C TYR A 29 11.05 5.30 10.88
N PHE A 30 9.95 6.04 10.74
CA PHE A 30 9.95 7.50 10.96
C PHE A 30 10.27 7.89 12.40
N LEU A 31 9.88 7.06 13.38
CA LEU A 31 10.15 7.33 14.79
C LEU A 31 11.59 6.97 15.20
N LEU A 32 12.11 5.84 14.73
CA LEU A 32 13.40 5.30 15.17
C LEU A 32 14.54 5.53 14.16
N GLY A 33 14.20 5.86 12.92
CA GLY A 33 15.14 5.98 11.81
C GLY A 33 15.95 4.70 11.61
N GLN A 34 17.26 4.88 11.49
CA GLN A 34 18.23 3.80 11.30
C GLN A 34 18.33 2.83 12.49
N THR A 35 17.79 3.19 13.65
CA THR A 35 17.77 2.31 14.84
C THR A 35 16.57 1.36 14.87
N SER A 36 15.65 1.44 13.90
CA SER A 36 14.47 0.57 13.76
C SER A 36 14.78 -0.91 13.50
N GLY A 37 16.05 -1.26 13.28
CA GLY A 37 16.50 -2.62 13.01
C GLY A 37 16.57 -2.94 11.51
N THR A 38 17.43 -3.90 11.16
CA THR A 38 17.79 -4.23 9.77
C THR A 38 16.60 -4.62 8.90
N PHE A 39 15.60 -5.29 9.47
CA PHE A 39 14.39 -5.66 8.76
C PHE A 39 13.58 -4.44 8.30
N ILE A 40 13.34 -3.48 9.19
CA ILE A 40 12.53 -2.29 8.89
C ILE A 40 13.28 -1.38 7.93
N VAL A 41 14.57 -1.14 8.16
CA VAL A 41 15.42 -0.38 7.25
C VAL A 41 15.41 -1.00 5.85
N GLY A 42 15.58 -2.33 5.75
CA GLY A 42 15.55 -3.03 4.47
C GLY A 42 14.21 -2.93 3.74
N ILE A 43 13.08 -2.93 4.46
CA ILE A 43 11.76 -2.69 3.85
C ILE A 43 11.69 -1.29 3.24
N ILE A 44 12.14 -0.27 3.97
CA ILE A 44 12.11 1.12 3.50
C ILE A 44 13.02 1.31 2.29
N ASP A 45 14.20 0.70 2.28
CA ASP A 45 15.10 0.75 1.14
C ASP A 45 14.45 0.14 -0.11
N ASN A 46 13.79 -1.01 0.02
CA ASN A 46 13.07 -1.64 -1.10
C ASN A 46 11.89 -0.81 -1.59
N ILE A 47 11.12 -0.18 -0.68
CA ILE A 47 10.07 0.77 -1.04
C ILE A 47 10.67 1.96 -1.82
N GLY A 48 11.81 2.47 -1.38
CA GLY A 48 12.53 3.55 -2.05
C GLY A 48 13.00 3.16 -3.47
N VAL A 49 13.54 1.95 -3.63
CA VAL A 49 13.92 1.40 -4.95
C VAL A 49 12.69 1.27 -5.84
N PHE A 50 11.58 0.74 -5.32
CA PHE A 50 10.33 0.60 -6.07
C PHE A 50 9.79 1.96 -6.53
N ALA A 51 9.75 2.95 -5.63
CA ALA A 51 9.27 4.30 -5.95
C ALA A 51 10.14 4.96 -7.04
N LYS A 52 11.47 4.81 -6.95
CA LYS A 52 12.41 5.30 -7.96
C LYS A 52 12.23 4.62 -9.31
N ALA A 53 12.06 3.29 -9.31
CA ALA A 53 11.88 2.50 -10.54
C ALA A 53 10.53 2.79 -11.22
N THR A 54 9.49 3.06 -10.44
CA THR A 54 8.15 3.40 -10.95
C THR A 54 8.15 4.78 -11.61
N GLY A 55 8.97 5.71 -11.10
CA GLY A 55 9.06 7.07 -11.60
C GLY A 55 7.89 7.95 -11.13
N GLU A 56 8.15 9.24 -10.90
CA GLU A 56 7.18 10.19 -10.33
C GLU A 56 5.89 10.26 -11.14
N ASN A 57 5.99 10.25 -12.48
CA ASN A 57 4.85 10.32 -13.39
C ASN A 57 3.88 9.14 -13.23
N ALA A 58 4.38 7.93 -13.00
CA ALA A 58 3.51 6.76 -12.83
C ALA A 58 2.81 6.75 -11.47
N ILE A 59 3.46 7.25 -10.42
CA ILE A 59 2.84 7.45 -9.10
C ILE A 59 1.70 8.47 -9.22
N ILE A 60 1.93 9.60 -9.90
CA ILE A 60 0.90 10.61 -10.15
C ILE A 60 -0.27 10.02 -10.94
N ALA A 61 0.00 9.27 -12.01
CA ALA A 61 -1.04 8.61 -12.80
C ALA A 61 -1.88 7.62 -11.96
N LEU A 62 -1.23 6.82 -11.11
CA LEU A 62 -1.90 5.93 -10.16
C LEU A 62 -2.82 6.68 -9.20
N LEU A 63 -2.33 7.78 -8.61
CA LEU A 63 -3.13 8.62 -7.71
C LEU A 63 -4.36 9.19 -8.42
N ILE A 64 -4.22 9.70 -9.64
CA ILE A 64 -5.35 10.22 -10.44
C ILE A 64 -6.40 9.12 -10.67
N ILE A 65 -5.96 7.91 -11.08
CA ILE A 65 -6.86 6.77 -11.31
C ILE A 65 -7.59 6.40 -10.01
N ILE A 66 -6.88 6.28 -8.90
CA ILE A 66 -7.46 5.95 -7.59
C ILE A 66 -8.48 7.03 -7.18
N SER A 67 -8.12 8.31 -7.27
CA SER A 67 -9.03 9.42 -6.96
C SER A 67 -10.28 9.41 -7.82
N LEU A 68 -10.16 9.12 -9.11
CA LEU A 68 -11.30 9.01 -10.02
C LEU A 68 -12.22 7.84 -9.61
N VAL A 69 -11.65 6.67 -9.33
CA VAL A 69 -12.40 5.49 -8.88
C VAL A 69 -13.15 5.78 -7.57
N LEU A 70 -12.48 6.42 -6.61
CA LEU A 70 -13.10 6.81 -5.34
C LEU A 70 -14.22 7.84 -5.55
N TYR A 71 -14.00 8.87 -6.38
CA TYR A 71 -15.02 9.87 -6.69
C TYR A 71 -16.28 9.23 -7.33
N LEU A 72 -16.09 8.35 -8.31
CA LEU A 72 -17.19 7.65 -8.98
C LEU A 72 -17.95 6.74 -8.02
N ASN A 73 -17.24 5.99 -7.17
CA ASN A 73 -17.88 5.11 -6.18
C ASN A 73 -18.64 5.89 -5.09
N ASN A 74 -18.11 7.03 -4.64
CA ASN A 74 -18.82 7.89 -3.68
C ASN A 74 -20.02 8.61 -4.31
N LYS A 75 -19.97 8.93 -5.60
CA LYS A 75 -21.11 9.55 -6.32
C LYS A 75 -22.27 8.58 -6.55
N GLN A 76 -22.03 7.27 -6.53
CA GLN A 76 -23.07 6.25 -6.67
C GLN A 76 -23.72 5.81 -5.34
N ARG A 77 -23.26 6.33 -4.20
CA ARG A 77 -23.92 6.21 -2.89
C ARG A 77 -24.75 7.44 -2.60
#